data_AF-A0A1I3QYW6-F1
#
_entry.id   AF-A0A1I3QYW6-F1
#
_cell.length_a   1.000
_cell.length_b   1.000
_cell.length_c   1.000
_cell.angle_alpha   90.00
_cell.angle_beta   90.00
_cell.angle_gamma   90.00
#
_symmetry.space_group_name_H-M   'P 1'
#
loop_
_entity.id
_entity.type
_entity.pdbx_description
1 polymer ?
#
loop_
_entity_poly.entity_id
_entity_poly.type
_entity_poly.pdbx_seq_one_letter_code
_entity_poly.pdbx_strand_id
1 'polypeptide(L)'
;MKRDRKLVRGWQKAMLAAVLTCGVVLAGAGQVPVYAKTEKTDQTQKKISKLSASATSVKLKKDGTQQLALTVTYTDKTKEDVTQKADWTSSDSEVATVEAGLVTAVDSGKTKVKASYGGKNVTLSVEVDIISKLAVDQKKLTLREGATQQITATATYSDKSTAIVTEGAEWFSGDSEVVTVENGLVTAVGSGKTKVSVKYGGKTVTLPVEVDIISKLAVDQKKLVLRNDETKQIAATATYTDKKTANVTEEAKWTSADSEVVTVDKGLVTAIGPGKTKVSVTYGGKTVTLPVEVDIISKLALDKKVVYVHPGKTESLKLTASLSNGDKVDVTEKAEWTTSNPEVATVEGGVVTGVGAGKAKLTAKYGGKTVTISVESAVLSKLEADTKQVTLKEGETKELKASALYTDKTKADVTLEADWTSVNQKVATVEGGKITAVKAGRTNVIVTYNGKIVSVSVTVK
;
A
#
# COMPACT_ATOMS: atom_id res chain seq x y z
N MET A 1 -42.81 14.76 -46.62
CA MET A 1 -44.05 15.51 -46.33
C MET A 1 -43.69 17.00 -46.34
N LYS A 2 -44.21 17.76 -47.33
CA LYS A 2 -44.12 19.23 -47.60
C LYS A 2 -42.70 19.86 -47.70
N ARG A 3 -42.19 20.14 -48.92
CA ARG A 3 -42.29 21.40 -49.73
C ARG A 3 -41.70 22.61 -48.98
N ASP A 4 -40.62 23.23 -49.46
CA ASP A 4 -40.74 24.27 -50.50
C ASP A 4 -39.51 24.49 -51.42
N ARG A 5 -39.81 24.98 -52.63
CA ARG A 5 -38.91 25.31 -53.75
C ARG A 5 -38.59 26.81 -53.80
N LYS A 6 -37.41 27.16 -54.36
CA LYS A 6 -37.16 28.24 -55.38
C LYS A 6 -35.65 28.20 -55.74
N LEU A 7 -35.19 27.82 -56.95
CA LEU A 7 -35.08 28.58 -58.23
C LEU A 7 -34.32 29.92 -58.04
N VAL A 8 -33.23 30.30 -58.77
CA VAL A 8 -32.97 30.33 -60.23
C VAL A 8 -31.44 30.52 -60.53
N ARG A 9 -30.98 30.02 -61.69
CA ARG A 9 -29.67 30.24 -62.38
C ARG A 9 -29.56 31.63 -63.04
N GLY A 10 -28.34 32.17 -63.22
CA GLY A 10 -28.10 33.20 -64.25
C GLY A 10 -26.66 33.71 -64.36
N TRP A 11 -26.03 33.47 -65.52
CA TRP A 11 -24.73 33.99 -65.97
C TRP A 11 -24.75 35.52 -66.24
N GLN A 12 -23.58 36.18 -66.22
CA GLN A 12 -23.00 36.84 -67.42
C GLN A 12 -21.63 37.50 -67.15
N LYS A 13 -20.73 37.32 -68.14
CA LYS A 13 -19.48 38.07 -68.35
C LYS A 13 -19.80 39.47 -68.90
N ALA A 14 -18.96 40.47 -68.61
CA ALA A 14 -18.83 41.65 -69.46
C ALA A 14 -17.40 42.22 -69.39
N MET A 15 -16.70 42.23 -70.54
CA MET A 15 -15.59 43.13 -70.85
C MET A 15 -16.14 44.56 -71.02
N LEU A 16 -15.34 45.58 -70.71
CA LEU A 16 -15.50 46.91 -71.29
C LEU A 16 -14.14 47.48 -71.67
N ALA A 17 -13.94 47.70 -72.97
CA ALA A 17 -12.92 48.58 -73.52
C ALA A 17 -13.56 49.94 -73.80
N ALA A 18 -12.84 51.03 -73.57
CA ALA A 18 -13.25 52.37 -73.97
C ALA A 18 -12.08 53.09 -74.64
N VAL A 19 -12.23 53.37 -75.93
CA VAL A 19 -11.52 54.41 -76.68
C VAL A 19 -12.54 55.54 -76.88
N LEU A 20 -12.17 56.78 -76.57
CA LEU A 20 -12.83 57.94 -77.16
C LEU A 20 -11.87 59.12 -77.34
N THR A 21 -12.01 59.73 -78.51
CA THR A 21 -11.20 60.79 -79.12
C THR A 21 -11.88 62.16 -79.09
N CYS A 22 -11.06 63.22 -79.22
CA CYS A 22 -11.23 64.42 -80.06
C CYS A 22 -11.77 65.76 -79.49
N GLY A 23 -11.16 66.87 -79.99
CA GLY A 23 -11.62 68.27 -80.00
C GLY A 23 -10.72 69.24 -79.19
N VAL A 24 -9.64 69.86 -79.70
CA VAL A 24 -9.44 70.97 -80.70
C VAL A 24 -9.97 72.34 -80.25
N VAL A 25 -9.11 73.38 -80.23
CA VAL A 25 -9.20 74.70 -80.95
C VAL A 25 -8.17 75.75 -80.39
N LEU A 26 -7.20 76.14 -81.27
CA LEU A 26 -6.64 77.49 -81.64
C LEU A 26 -6.22 78.54 -80.57
N ALA A 27 -5.22 79.44 -80.71
CA ALA A 27 -4.44 79.98 -81.84
C ALA A 27 -3.16 80.76 -81.39
N GLY A 28 -2.17 80.90 -82.30
CA GLY A 28 -1.27 82.06 -82.52
C GLY A 28 -0.06 82.26 -81.57
N ALA A 29 1.15 82.66 -81.96
CA ALA A 29 1.74 83.08 -83.24
C ALA A 29 3.30 83.09 -83.13
N GLY A 30 4.01 82.93 -84.25
CA GLY A 30 5.27 83.64 -84.56
C GLY A 30 6.64 83.08 -84.14
N GLN A 31 7.35 82.47 -85.13
CA GLN A 31 8.81 82.50 -85.48
C GLN A 31 9.88 82.31 -84.36
N VAL A 32 10.92 81.47 -84.49
CA VAL A 32 12.05 81.42 -85.44
C VAL A 32 12.75 80.03 -85.37
N PRO A 33 13.52 79.55 -86.37
CA PRO A 33 14.12 78.23 -86.33
C PRO A 33 15.43 78.24 -85.51
N VAL A 34 15.51 77.39 -84.48
CA VAL A 34 16.75 77.08 -83.77
C VAL A 34 17.15 75.66 -84.11
N TYR A 35 18.33 75.50 -84.68
CA TYR A 35 18.98 74.22 -84.90
C TYR A 35 19.18 73.48 -83.56
N ALA A 36 18.37 72.46 -83.31
CA ALA A 36 18.64 71.49 -82.25
C ALA A 36 19.34 70.28 -82.85
N LYS A 37 20.60 70.08 -82.44
CA LYS A 37 21.38 68.85 -82.64
C LYS A 37 20.52 67.62 -82.34
N THR A 38 20.49 66.68 -83.27
CA THR A 38 20.18 65.28 -82.97
C THR A 38 21.22 64.73 -81.99
N GLU A 39 20.92 64.77 -80.70
CA GLU A 39 21.58 63.91 -79.71
C GLU A 39 21.14 62.48 -79.97
N LYS A 40 22.04 61.67 -80.53
CA LYS A 40 22.00 60.22 -80.31
C LYS A 40 22.17 60.02 -78.80
N THR A 41 21.07 59.75 -78.10
CA THR A 41 21.12 59.23 -76.73
C THR A 41 21.73 57.84 -76.82
N ASP A 42 23.03 57.76 -76.58
CA ASP A 42 23.75 56.52 -76.36
C ASP A 42 23.23 55.92 -75.04
N GLN A 43 22.29 54.98 -75.14
CA GLN A 43 21.84 54.22 -73.98
C GLN A 43 22.97 53.30 -73.54
N THR A 44 23.81 53.81 -72.64
CA THR A 44 24.77 52.99 -71.89
C THR A 44 23.98 51.96 -71.07
N GLN A 45 23.90 50.74 -71.58
CA GLN A 45 23.20 49.63 -70.94
C GLN A 45 23.81 49.38 -69.55
N LYS A 46 23.06 49.69 -68.49
CA LYS A 46 23.53 49.55 -67.11
C LYS A 46 23.85 48.09 -66.80
N LYS A 47 25.11 47.79 -66.45
CA LYS A 47 25.56 46.44 -66.08
C LYS A 47 25.03 46.05 -64.69
N ILE A 48 24.47 44.86 -64.56
CA ILE A 48 23.89 44.38 -63.29
C ILE A 48 25.00 43.91 -62.33
N SER A 49 25.01 44.42 -61.10
CA SER A 49 25.92 44.02 -60.02
C SER A 49 25.34 42.93 -59.11
N LYS A 50 24.08 43.05 -58.68
CA LYS A 50 23.42 42.08 -57.77
C LYS A 50 21.93 41.99 -58.04
N LEU A 51 21.36 40.82 -57.79
CA LEU A 51 19.91 40.60 -57.72
C LEU A 51 19.56 40.19 -56.29
N SER A 52 18.51 40.75 -55.71
CA SER A 52 18.08 40.46 -54.33
C SER A 52 16.57 40.36 -54.27
N ALA A 53 16.06 39.27 -53.69
CA ALA A 53 14.66 39.16 -53.31
C ALA A 53 14.44 39.76 -51.92
N SER A 54 13.20 40.17 -51.62
CA SER A 54 12.77 40.67 -50.31
C SER A 54 12.81 39.60 -49.21
N ALA A 55 12.80 38.32 -49.57
CA ALA A 55 12.92 37.19 -48.66
C ALA A 55 13.77 36.07 -49.28
N THR A 56 14.46 35.31 -48.43
CA THR A 56 15.21 34.10 -48.81
C THR A 56 14.41 32.81 -48.56
N SER A 57 13.34 32.90 -47.77
CA SER A 57 12.39 31.82 -47.53
C SER A 57 11.00 32.36 -47.26
N VAL A 58 9.97 31.63 -47.71
CA VAL A 58 8.57 31.91 -47.43
C VAL A 58 7.96 30.67 -46.76
N LYS A 59 7.16 30.88 -45.72
CA LYS A 59 6.42 29.82 -45.03
C LYS A 59 4.95 30.20 -45.03
N LEU A 60 4.12 29.35 -45.61
CA LEU A 60 2.71 29.63 -45.83
C LEU A 60 1.87 28.48 -45.29
N LYS A 61 0.64 28.83 -44.91
CA LYS A 61 -0.44 27.87 -44.86
C LYS A 61 -0.99 27.62 -46.26
N LYS A 62 -1.61 26.48 -46.53
CA LYS A 62 -2.38 26.26 -47.76
C LYS A 62 -3.32 27.43 -48.07
N ASP A 63 -3.41 27.79 -49.35
CA ASP A 63 -4.11 28.96 -49.91
C ASP A 63 -3.56 30.34 -49.47
N GLY A 64 -2.54 30.35 -48.62
CA GLY A 64 -1.83 31.56 -48.24
C GLY A 64 -1.03 32.14 -49.40
N THR A 65 -0.90 33.46 -49.42
CA THR A 65 -0.13 34.18 -50.44
C THR A 65 0.91 35.10 -49.82
N GLN A 66 2.05 35.27 -50.48
CA GLN A 66 3.04 36.28 -50.12
C GLN A 66 3.59 36.96 -51.37
N GLN A 67 3.50 38.28 -51.42
CA GLN A 67 4.17 39.06 -52.45
C GLN A 67 5.67 39.17 -52.12
N LEU A 68 6.50 38.86 -53.11
CA LEU A 68 7.93 39.10 -53.10
C LEU A 68 8.26 40.34 -53.94
N ALA A 69 9.29 41.07 -53.53
CA ALA A 69 9.90 42.12 -54.31
C ALA A 69 11.28 41.67 -54.80
N LEU A 70 11.60 41.96 -56.06
CA LEU A 70 12.90 41.67 -56.65
C LEU A 70 13.59 42.98 -57.03
N THR A 71 14.71 43.25 -56.37
CA THR A 71 15.50 44.47 -56.60
C THR A 71 16.81 44.12 -57.29
N VAL A 72 17.07 44.75 -58.43
CA VAL A 72 18.37 44.73 -59.08
C VAL A 72 19.22 45.88 -58.55
N THR A 73 20.51 45.65 -58.34
CA THR A 73 21.50 46.69 -58.07
C THR A 73 22.49 46.71 -59.22
N TYR A 74 22.64 47.85 -59.88
CA TYR A 74 23.56 48.04 -61.00
C TYR A 74 24.99 48.34 -60.51
N THR A 75 25.98 48.29 -61.40
CA THR A 75 27.39 48.60 -61.06
C THR A 75 27.60 50.05 -60.64
N ASP A 76 26.73 50.96 -61.07
CA ASP A 76 26.68 52.36 -60.64
C ASP A 76 26.02 52.55 -59.25
N LYS A 77 25.70 51.43 -58.56
CA LYS A 77 25.02 51.35 -57.26
C LYS A 77 23.55 51.78 -57.26
N THR A 78 22.99 52.20 -58.40
CA THR A 78 21.54 52.46 -58.50
C THR A 78 20.74 51.16 -58.36
N LYS A 79 19.51 51.27 -57.85
CA LYS A 79 18.60 50.14 -57.62
C LYS A 79 17.31 50.34 -58.40
N GLU A 80 16.74 49.24 -58.86
CA GLU A 80 15.46 49.22 -59.56
C GLU A 80 14.63 48.02 -59.10
N ASP A 81 13.32 48.24 -58.92
CA ASP A 81 12.36 47.16 -58.73
C ASP A 81 12.05 46.52 -60.09
N VAL A 82 12.40 45.24 -60.20
CA VAL A 82 12.23 44.43 -61.40
C VAL A 82 11.24 43.29 -61.17
N THR A 83 10.43 43.35 -60.12
CA THR A 83 9.48 42.29 -59.72
C THR A 83 8.56 41.87 -60.87
N GLN A 84 7.94 42.86 -61.54
CA GLN A 84 7.03 42.65 -62.67
C GLN A 84 7.76 42.37 -63.99
N LYS A 85 9.08 42.60 -64.05
CA LYS A 85 9.91 42.45 -65.25
C LYS A 85 10.72 41.14 -65.25
N ALA A 86 10.70 40.41 -64.15
CA ALA A 86 11.52 39.22 -63.95
C ALA A 86 10.76 37.95 -64.30
N ASP A 87 11.51 36.93 -64.73
CA ASP A 87 10.98 35.60 -64.97
C ASP A 87 10.91 34.83 -63.65
N TRP A 88 9.70 34.48 -63.24
CA TRP A 88 9.43 33.71 -62.03
C TRP A 88 9.04 32.28 -62.38
N THR A 89 9.65 31.32 -61.68
CA THR A 89 9.36 29.89 -61.85
C THR A 89 9.29 29.21 -60.49
N SER A 90 8.42 28.22 -60.35
CA SER A 90 8.42 27.28 -59.23
C SER A 90 9.03 25.96 -59.67
N SER A 91 9.83 25.34 -58.82
CA SER A 91 10.35 23.99 -59.07
C SER A 91 9.29 22.91 -58.92
N ASP A 92 8.21 23.21 -58.21
CA ASP A 92 7.07 22.32 -57.98
C ASP A 92 5.83 23.19 -57.75
N SER A 93 5.00 23.27 -58.79
CA SER A 93 3.76 24.04 -58.80
C SER A 93 2.60 23.36 -58.07
N GLU A 94 2.71 22.07 -57.76
CA GLU A 94 1.71 21.38 -56.92
C GLU A 94 1.85 21.80 -55.45
N VAL A 95 3.05 22.23 -55.04
CA VAL A 95 3.30 22.79 -53.69
C VAL A 95 3.05 24.29 -53.65
N ALA A 96 3.62 25.07 -54.58
CA ALA A 96 3.39 26.51 -54.65
C ALA A 96 3.58 27.06 -56.07
N THR A 97 2.72 27.98 -56.47
CA THR A 97 2.84 28.73 -57.73
C THR A 97 3.43 30.12 -57.47
N VAL A 98 3.93 30.75 -58.54
CA VAL A 98 4.41 32.13 -58.49
C VAL A 98 4.05 32.85 -59.78
N GLU A 99 3.42 34.01 -59.67
CA GLU A 99 3.09 34.87 -60.80
C GLU A 99 3.44 36.31 -60.45
N ALA A 100 4.29 36.95 -61.25
CA ALA A 100 4.73 38.34 -61.03
C ALA A 100 5.18 38.63 -59.57
N GLY A 101 5.91 37.68 -58.97
CA GLY A 101 6.39 37.75 -57.58
C GLY A 101 5.36 37.39 -56.50
N LEU A 102 4.09 37.17 -56.83
CA LEU A 102 3.08 36.68 -55.89
C LEU A 102 3.18 35.16 -55.76
N VAL A 103 3.69 34.68 -54.63
CA VAL A 103 3.74 33.25 -54.31
C VAL A 103 2.41 32.82 -53.72
N THR A 104 1.78 31.79 -54.27
CA THR A 104 0.53 31.20 -53.78
C THR A 104 0.78 29.76 -53.35
N ALA A 105 0.46 29.43 -52.10
CA ALA A 105 0.56 28.07 -51.58
C ALA A 105 -0.58 27.19 -52.13
N VAL A 106 -0.24 26.02 -52.65
CA VAL A 106 -1.19 25.09 -53.28
C VAL A 106 -1.40 23.86 -52.41
N ASP A 107 -0.34 23.15 -52.06
CA ASP A 107 -0.44 21.95 -51.21
C ASP A 107 0.78 21.77 -50.30
N SER A 108 0.63 20.91 -49.29
CA SER A 108 1.66 20.71 -48.29
C SER A 108 2.96 20.20 -48.91
N GLY A 109 4.09 20.82 -48.59
CA GLY A 109 5.36 20.41 -49.16
C GLY A 109 6.45 21.46 -49.07
N LYS A 110 7.59 21.14 -49.71
CA LYS A 110 8.72 22.05 -49.85
C LYS A 110 9.03 22.22 -51.33
N THR A 111 9.09 23.46 -51.78
CA THR A 111 9.48 23.80 -53.14
C THR A 111 10.44 25.00 -53.13
N LYS A 112 10.93 25.38 -54.30
CA LYS A 112 11.76 26.56 -54.50
C LYS A 112 11.15 27.44 -55.57
N VAL A 113 11.18 28.74 -55.33
CA VAL A 113 10.85 29.75 -56.32
C VAL A 113 12.15 30.38 -56.81
N LYS A 114 12.30 30.48 -58.13
CA LYS A 114 13.44 31.09 -58.78
C LYS A 114 12.98 32.34 -59.54
N ALA A 115 13.63 33.46 -59.27
CA ALA A 115 13.45 34.70 -60.00
C ALA A 115 14.72 34.99 -60.82
N SER A 116 14.56 35.30 -62.11
CA SER A 116 15.67 35.60 -63.01
C SER A 116 15.48 36.96 -63.69
N TYR A 117 16.53 37.78 -63.72
CA TYR A 117 16.52 39.07 -64.41
C TYR A 117 17.93 39.41 -64.92
N GLY A 118 18.05 39.75 -66.20
CA GLY A 118 19.30 40.15 -66.85
C GLY A 118 20.47 39.18 -66.63
N GLY A 119 20.21 37.88 -66.79
CA GLY A 119 21.22 36.81 -66.68
C GLY A 119 21.61 36.40 -65.26
N LYS A 120 21.05 37.04 -64.22
CA LYS A 120 21.23 36.63 -62.81
C LYS A 120 19.98 35.95 -62.29
N ASN A 121 20.16 35.09 -61.28
CA ASN A 121 19.08 34.40 -60.61
C ASN A 121 19.20 34.51 -59.09
N VAL A 122 18.05 34.44 -58.42
CA VAL A 122 17.93 34.20 -56.98
C VAL A 122 16.93 33.08 -56.78
N THR A 123 17.23 32.18 -55.85
CA THR A 123 16.34 31.08 -55.48
C THR A 123 16.00 31.21 -54.01
N LEU A 124 14.73 31.02 -53.68
CA LEU A 124 14.20 31.06 -52.33
C LEU A 124 13.37 29.81 -52.05
N SER A 125 13.39 29.36 -50.79
CA SER A 125 12.65 28.16 -50.38
C SER A 125 11.24 28.51 -49.96
N VAL A 126 10.26 27.73 -50.40
CA VAL A 126 8.87 27.86 -49.99
C VAL A 126 8.47 26.59 -49.24
N GLU A 127 7.96 26.76 -48.02
CA GLU A 127 7.40 25.68 -47.21
C GLU A 127 5.91 25.92 -47.03
N VAL A 128 5.09 24.94 -47.37
CA VAL A 128 3.63 24.99 -47.22
C VAL A 128 3.19 23.90 -46.25
N ASP A 129 2.44 24.27 -45.20
CA ASP A 129 1.88 23.36 -44.19
C ASP A 129 2.90 22.36 -43.59
N ILE A 130 4.17 22.75 -43.51
CA ILE A 130 5.22 21.91 -42.90
C ILE A 130 5.09 21.93 -41.38
N ILE A 131 4.89 20.76 -40.78
CA ILE A 131 4.75 20.62 -39.32
C ILE A 131 6.10 20.77 -38.62
N SER A 132 6.19 21.73 -37.72
CA SER A 132 7.35 21.95 -36.84
C SER A 132 7.25 21.13 -35.55
N LYS A 133 6.05 21.03 -34.96
CA LYS A 133 5.80 20.33 -33.69
C LYS A 133 4.43 19.65 -33.67
N LEU A 134 4.36 18.51 -33.00
CA LEU A 134 3.11 17.85 -32.61
C LEU A 134 3.08 17.77 -31.08
N ALA A 135 1.93 18.08 -30.48
CA ALA A 135 1.72 18.00 -29.05
C ALA A 135 0.34 17.43 -28.74
N VAL A 136 0.21 16.84 -27.56
CA VAL A 136 -1.07 16.46 -26.95
C VAL A 136 -1.32 17.31 -25.71
N ASP A 137 -2.57 17.44 -25.32
CA ASP A 137 -3.04 18.24 -24.18
C ASP A 137 -2.72 17.62 -22.80
N GLN A 138 -2.39 16.33 -22.74
CA GLN A 138 -2.03 15.62 -21.52
C GLN A 138 -0.57 15.16 -21.54
N LYS A 139 0.09 15.14 -20.37
CA LYS A 139 1.45 14.58 -20.20
C LYS A 139 1.45 13.11 -19.78
N LYS A 140 0.40 12.67 -19.10
CA LYS A 140 0.18 11.30 -18.61
C LYS A 140 -1.31 11.11 -18.37
N LEU A 141 -1.79 9.89 -18.59
CA LEU A 141 -3.12 9.47 -18.15
C LEU A 141 -3.03 8.45 -17.02
N THR A 142 -3.98 8.54 -16.10
CA THR A 142 -4.21 7.54 -15.05
C THR A 142 -5.70 7.28 -15.01
N LEU A 143 -6.09 6.07 -15.39
CA LEU A 143 -7.47 5.67 -15.59
C LEU A 143 -7.79 4.44 -14.74
N ARG A 144 -9.09 4.18 -14.58
CA ARG A 144 -9.62 2.91 -14.08
C ARG A 144 -10.21 2.14 -15.24
N GLU A 145 -10.24 0.83 -15.13
CA GLU A 145 -10.86 -0.04 -16.13
C GLU A 145 -12.27 0.45 -16.52
N GLY A 146 -12.55 0.46 -17.83
CA GLY A 146 -13.80 0.97 -18.42
C GLY A 146 -13.88 2.50 -18.53
N ALA A 147 -12.98 3.27 -17.91
CA ALA A 147 -12.98 4.72 -18.05
C ALA A 147 -12.40 5.16 -19.41
N THR A 148 -12.93 6.26 -19.93
CA THR A 148 -12.50 6.85 -21.20
C THR A 148 -11.98 8.28 -21.00
N GLN A 149 -11.00 8.69 -21.80
CA GLN A 149 -10.50 10.07 -21.84
C GLN A 149 -10.19 10.49 -23.26
N GLN A 150 -10.79 11.60 -23.71
CA GLN A 150 -10.45 12.23 -24.99
C GLN A 150 -9.13 12.98 -24.86
N ILE A 151 -8.26 12.82 -25.86
CA ILE A 151 -6.99 13.52 -26.02
C ILE A 151 -7.05 14.38 -27.28
N THR A 152 -6.57 15.61 -27.16
CA THR A 152 -6.51 16.56 -28.27
C THR A 152 -5.09 16.61 -28.81
N ALA A 153 -4.91 16.34 -30.11
CA ALA A 153 -3.63 16.52 -30.79
C ALA A 153 -3.60 17.87 -31.52
N THR A 154 -2.55 18.66 -31.28
CA THR A 154 -2.35 19.98 -31.89
C THR A 154 -1.03 20.00 -32.66
N ALA A 155 -1.11 20.30 -33.95
CA ALA A 155 0.05 20.55 -34.80
C ALA A 155 0.43 22.04 -34.75
N THR A 156 1.74 22.32 -34.72
CA THR A 156 2.30 23.65 -34.95
C THR A 156 3.04 23.62 -36.28
N TYR A 157 2.69 24.52 -37.19
CA TYR A 157 3.28 24.61 -38.52
C TYR A 157 4.54 25.50 -38.52
N SER A 158 5.27 25.50 -39.62
CA SER A 158 6.55 26.21 -39.76
C SER A 158 6.37 27.74 -39.76
N ASP A 159 5.17 28.21 -40.13
CA ASP A 159 4.71 29.60 -40.05
C ASP A 159 4.24 30.02 -38.64
N LYS A 160 4.34 29.10 -37.66
CA LYS A 160 3.90 29.22 -36.26
C LYS A 160 2.38 29.18 -36.04
N SER A 161 1.58 28.99 -37.09
CA SER A 161 0.15 28.71 -36.93
C SER A 161 -0.07 27.35 -36.27
N THR A 162 -1.28 27.12 -35.76
CA THR A 162 -1.65 25.84 -35.12
C THR A 162 -2.98 25.32 -35.65
N ALA A 163 -3.17 24.01 -35.61
CA ALA A 163 -4.44 23.36 -35.90
C ALA A 163 -4.65 22.14 -34.99
N ILE A 164 -5.91 21.88 -34.64
CA ILE A 164 -6.32 20.62 -34.02
C ILE A 164 -6.37 19.56 -35.12
N VAL A 165 -5.69 18.45 -34.89
CA VAL A 165 -5.47 17.38 -35.88
C VAL A 165 -5.90 16.01 -35.34
N THR A 166 -6.66 15.97 -34.25
CA THR A 166 -7.06 14.75 -33.53
C THR A 166 -7.68 13.68 -34.44
N GLU A 167 -8.65 14.05 -35.28
CA GLU A 167 -9.36 13.13 -36.18
C GLU A 167 -8.53 12.75 -37.41
N GLY A 168 -7.59 13.61 -37.82
CA GLY A 168 -6.70 13.36 -38.97
C GLY A 168 -5.39 12.67 -38.60
N ALA A 169 -5.15 12.41 -37.32
CA ALA A 169 -3.93 11.79 -36.82
C ALA A 169 -4.11 10.27 -36.66
N GLU A 170 -3.01 9.53 -36.81
CA GLU A 170 -2.98 8.10 -36.58
C GLU A 170 -2.70 7.82 -35.10
N TRP A 171 -3.59 7.08 -34.44
CA TRP A 171 -3.47 6.71 -33.03
C TRP A 171 -3.13 5.24 -32.88
N PHE A 172 -2.22 4.94 -31.95
CA PHE A 172 -1.76 3.57 -31.68
C PHE A 172 -1.68 3.32 -30.18
N SER A 173 -2.21 2.18 -29.73
CA SER A 173 -1.98 1.69 -28.38
C SER A 173 -0.75 0.78 -28.35
N GLY A 174 0.17 1.04 -27.41
CA GLY A 174 1.31 0.17 -27.15
C GLY A 174 0.93 -1.21 -26.57
N ASP A 175 -0.28 -1.33 -26.00
CA ASP A 175 -0.82 -2.58 -25.47
C ASP A 175 -2.36 -2.49 -25.43
N SER A 176 -3.01 -3.22 -26.34
CA SER A 176 -4.47 -3.24 -26.47
C SER A 176 -5.19 -3.95 -25.32
N GLU A 177 -4.51 -4.81 -24.56
CA GLU A 177 -5.07 -5.44 -23.37
C GLU A 177 -5.14 -4.45 -22.20
N VAL A 178 -4.33 -3.39 -22.22
CA VAL A 178 -4.32 -2.34 -21.20
C VAL A 178 -5.19 -1.15 -21.62
N VAL A 179 -5.03 -0.63 -22.85
CA VAL A 179 -5.86 0.46 -23.39
C VAL A 179 -6.14 0.30 -24.88
N THR A 180 -7.29 0.76 -25.34
CA THR A 180 -7.57 1.02 -26.76
C THR A 180 -7.61 2.52 -27.02
N VAL A 181 -7.42 2.92 -28.28
CA VAL A 181 -7.51 4.32 -28.69
C VAL A 181 -8.07 4.43 -30.10
N GLU A 182 -9.05 5.32 -30.27
CA GLU A 182 -9.66 5.62 -31.57
C GLU A 182 -9.96 7.12 -31.65
N ASN A 183 -9.46 7.80 -32.68
CA ASN A 183 -9.66 9.25 -32.88
C ASN A 183 -9.39 10.09 -31.62
N GLY A 184 -8.32 9.74 -30.88
CA GLY A 184 -7.93 10.38 -29.63
C GLY A 184 -8.75 9.99 -28.39
N LEU A 185 -9.81 9.19 -28.51
CA LEU A 185 -10.54 8.65 -27.37
C LEU A 185 -9.81 7.43 -26.83
N VAL A 186 -9.16 7.57 -25.66
CA VAL A 186 -8.46 6.48 -24.98
C VAL A 186 -9.42 5.77 -24.03
N THR A 187 -9.54 4.46 -24.15
CA THR A 187 -10.40 3.62 -23.29
C THR A 187 -9.53 2.64 -22.51
N ALA A 188 -9.67 2.62 -21.20
CA ALA A 188 -9.00 1.66 -20.33
C ALA A 188 -9.65 0.27 -20.40
N VAL A 189 -8.85 -0.75 -20.68
CA VAL A 189 -9.30 -2.14 -20.88
C VAL A 189 -8.87 -3.07 -19.75
N GLY A 190 -7.64 -2.94 -19.27
CA GLY A 190 -7.10 -3.82 -18.25
C GLY A 190 -5.97 -3.16 -17.47
N SER A 191 -5.67 -3.69 -16.28
CA SER A 191 -4.65 -3.12 -15.40
C SER A 191 -3.27 -3.19 -16.04
N GLY A 192 -2.49 -2.11 -15.98
CA GLY A 192 -1.15 -2.11 -16.55
C GLY A 192 -0.57 -0.73 -16.83
N LYS A 193 0.61 -0.72 -17.44
CA LYS A 193 1.28 0.49 -17.91
C LYS A 193 1.56 0.35 -19.38
N THR A 194 1.11 1.30 -20.17
CA THR A 194 1.36 1.34 -21.62
C THR A 194 1.54 2.77 -22.09
N LYS A 195 1.65 2.97 -23.40
CA LYS A 195 1.73 4.29 -24.04
C LYS A 195 0.75 4.35 -25.20
N VAL A 196 0.09 5.48 -25.34
CA VAL A 196 -0.62 5.83 -26.57
C VAL A 196 0.31 6.68 -27.43
N SER A 197 0.48 6.32 -28.70
CA SER A 197 1.27 7.09 -29.67
C SER A 197 0.35 7.73 -30.68
N VAL A 198 0.58 9.00 -31.00
CA VAL A 198 -0.13 9.70 -32.08
C VAL A 198 0.88 10.21 -33.11
N LYS A 199 0.57 9.96 -34.38
CA LYS A 199 1.38 10.38 -35.53
C LYS A 199 0.59 11.30 -36.43
N TYR A 200 1.23 12.39 -36.84
CA TYR A 200 0.65 13.33 -37.80
C TYR A 200 1.76 14.09 -38.54
N GLY A 201 1.70 14.14 -39.86
CA GLY A 201 2.69 14.79 -40.75
C GLY A 201 4.14 14.42 -40.43
N GLY A 202 4.42 13.12 -40.26
CA GLY A 202 5.76 12.59 -39.98
C GLY A 202 6.30 12.87 -38.56
N LYS A 203 5.54 13.53 -37.69
CA LYS A 203 5.86 13.70 -36.27
C LYS A 203 5.16 12.64 -35.44
N THR A 204 5.74 12.29 -34.30
CA THR A 204 5.17 11.35 -33.33
C THR A 204 5.29 11.92 -31.94
N VAL A 205 4.23 11.81 -31.13
CA VAL A 205 4.26 12.06 -29.69
C VAL A 205 3.66 10.87 -28.96
N THR A 206 4.21 10.55 -27.79
CA THR A 206 3.79 9.42 -26.97
C THR A 206 3.28 9.91 -25.62
N LEU A 207 2.12 9.39 -25.20
CA LEU A 207 1.44 9.68 -23.95
C LEU A 207 1.49 8.43 -23.05
N PRO A 208 2.19 8.43 -21.91
CA PRO A 208 2.14 7.33 -20.97
C PRO A 208 0.74 7.21 -20.34
N VAL A 209 0.23 5.98 -20.27
CA VAL A 209 -1.06 5.65 -19.68
C VAL A 209 -0.89 4.57 -18.63
N GLU A 210 -1.45 4.79 -17.46
CA GLU A 210 -1.51 3.81 -16.36
C GLU A 210 -2.96 3.48 -16.06
N VAL A 211 -3.30 2.19 -16.00
CA VAL A 211 -4.64 1.70 -15.67
C VAL A 211 -4.55 0.87 -14.40
N ASP A 212 -5.36 1.20 -13.41
CA ASP A 212 -5.48 0.49 -12.12
C ASP A 212 -4.15 0.22 -11.39
N ILE A 213 -3.17 1.12 -11.57
CA ILE A 213 -1.89 1.06 -10.86
C ILE A 213 -2.05 1.62 -9.45
N ILE A 214 -1.67 0.82 -8.46
CA ILE A 214 -1.72 1.22 -7.06
C ILE A 214 -0.42 1.89 -6.59
N SER A 215 -0.55 2.93 -5.78
CA SER A 215 0.55 3.58 -5.06
C SER A 215 0.78 2.93 -3.69
N LYS A 216 -0.26 2.43 -3.04
CA LYS A 216 -0.20 1.79 -1.71
C LYS A 216 -1.21 0.66 -1.58
N LEU A 217 -0.84 -0.37 -0.82
CA LEU A 217 -1.75 -1.39 -0.30
C LEU A 217 -1.71 -1.32 1.23
N ALA A 218 -2.86 -1.39 1.88
CA ALA A 218 -2.98 -1.38 3.34
C ALA A 218 -4.03 -2.39 3.79
N VAL A 219 -3.89 -2.86 5.02
CA VAL A 219 -4.91 -3.65 5.73
C VAL A 219 -5.36 -2.87 6.96
N ASP A 220 -6.57 -3.14 7.43
CA ASP A 220 -7.18 -2.50 8.60
C ASP A 220 -6.63 -3.01 9.95
N GLN A 221 -5.98 -4.18 9.96
CA GLN A 221 -5.36 -4.79 11.14
C GLN A 221 -3.83 -4.75 11.06
N LYS A 222 -3.14 -4.59 12.20
CA LYS A 222 -1.66 -4.66 12.28
C LYS A 222 -1.12 -6.00 12.81
N LYS A 223 -1.96 -6.72 13.58
CA LYS A 223 -1.70 -8.05 14.12
C LYS A 223 -3.05 -8.69 14.43
N LEU A 224 -3.15 -10.02 14.30
CA LEU A 224 -4.26 -10.78 14.86
C LEU A 224 -3.79 -11.65 16.04
N VAL A 225 -4.64 -11.73 17.05
CA VAL A 225 -4.51 -12.70 18.14
C VAL A 225 -5.85 -13.39 18.26
N LEU A 226 -5.87 -14.70 18.02
CA LEU A 226 -7.09 -15.48 17.89
C LEU A 226 -7.08 -16.67 18.85
N ARG A 227 -8.28 -17.17 19.16
CA ARG A 227 -8.50 -18.50 19.75
C ARG A 227 -8.67 -19.55 18.66
N ASN A 228 -8.49 -20.82 19.01
CA ASN A 228 -8.85 -21.92 18.12
C ASN A 228 -10.29 -21.76 17.59
N ASP A 229 -10.49 -22.06 16.30
CA ASP A 229 -11.75 -21.94 15.56
C ASP A 229 -12.31 -20.50 15.42
N GLU A 230 -11.63 -19.49 15.97
CA GLU A 230 -12.02 -18.11 15.79
C GLU A 230 -11.70 -17.64 14.37
N THR A 231 -12.65 -16.89 13.80
CA THR A 231 -12.49 -16.27 12.48
C THR A 231 -12.44 -14.76 12.58
N LYS A 232 -11.62 -14.12 11.76
CA LYS A 232 -11.57 -12.66 11.65
C LYS A 232 -11.44 -12.21 10.19
N GLN A 233 -12.34 -11.34 9.76
CA GLN A 233 -12.23 -10.66 8.47
C GLN A 233 -11.20 -9.53 8.56
N ILE A 234 -10.30 -9.47 7.57
CA ILE A 234 -9.40 -8.36 7.30
C ILE A 234 -9.84 -7.67 6.02
N ALA A 235 -9.88 -6.34 6.04
CA ALA A 235 -10.13 -5.54 4.85
C ALA A 235 -8.81 -5.05 4.23
N ALA A 236 -8.62 -5.29 2.92
CA ALA A 236 -7.54 -4.72 2.14
C ALA A 236 -8.03 -3.49 1.35
N THR A 237 -7.31 -2.37 1.48
CA THR A 237 -7.58 -1.13 0.75
C THR A 237 -6.39 -0.76 -0.12
N ALA A 238 -6.64 -0.62 -1.41
CA ALA A 238 -5.69 -0.09 -2.38
C ALA A 238 -5.84 1.43 -2.48
N THR A 239 -4.72 2.16 -2.46
CA THR A 239 -4.64 3.55 -2.89
C THR A 239 -4.01 3.60 -4.27
N TYR A 240 -4.69 4.22 -5.21
CA TYR A 240 -4.28 4.29 -6.61
C TYR A 240 -3.38 5.50 -6.88
N THR A 241 -2.73 5.54 -8.04
CA THR A 241 -1.85 6.67 -8.40
C THR A 241 -2.62 7.98 -8.61
N ASP A 242 -3.93 7.90 -8.88
CA ASP A 242 -4.88 9.02 -8.88
C ASP A 242 -5.32 9.47 -7.48
N LYS A 243 -4.75 8.86 -6.42
CA LYS A 243 -5.06 9.05 -4.99
C LYS A 243 -6.43 8.54 -4.53
N LYS A 244 -7.27 8.01 -5.41
CA LYS A 244 -8.52 7.37 -5.00
C LYS A 244 -8.22 6.04 -4.31
N THR A 245 -9.15 5.59 -3.47
CA THR A 245 -9.05 4.31 -2.79
C THR A 245 -10.16 3.36 -3.23
N ALA A 246 -9.88 2.05 -3.17
CA ALA A 246 -10.90 1.01 -3.31
C ALA A 246 -10.66 -0.11 -2.30
N ASN A 247 -11.73 -0.71 -1.82
CA ASN A 247 -11.65 -1.99 -1.13
C ASN A 247 -11.34 -3.06 -2.18
N VAL A 248 -10.30 -3.86 -1.94
CA VAL A 248 -9.79 -4.89 -2.86
C VAL A 248 -9.70 -6.25 -2.16
N THR A 249 -10.48 -6.44 -1.10
CA THR A 249 -10.38 -7.61 -0.21
C THR A 249 -10.68 -8.91 -0.95
N GLU A 250 -11.69 -8.91 -1.81
CA GLU A 250 -12.14 -10.09 -2.55
C GLU A 250 -11.23 -10.40 -3.74
N GLU A 251 -10.66 -9.36 -4.35
CA GLU A 251 -9.83 -9.42 -5.56
C GLU A 251 -8.35 -9.67 -5.23
N ALA A 252 -7.92 -9.35 -4.01
CA ALA A 252 -6.55 -9.56 -3.59
C ALA A 252 -6.24 -11.05 -3.38
N LYS A 253 -4.99 -11.41 -3.65
CA LYS A 253 -4.49 -12.75 -3.35
C LYS A 253 -4.08 -12.84 -1.88
N TRP A 254 -4.72 -13.73 -1.13
CA TRP A 254 -4.38 -14.00 0.26
C TRP A 254 -3.63 -15.32 0.41
N THR A 255 -2.65 -15.36 1.30
CA THR A 255 -1.87 -16.57 1.60
C THR A 255 -1.53 -16.64 3.07
N SER A 256 -1.58 -17.84 3.66
CA SER A 256 -1.00 -18.13 4.98
C SER A 256 0.40 -18.70 4.80
N ALA A 257 1.34 -18.28 5.65
CA ALA A 257 2.67 -18.88 5.71
C ALA A 257 2.68 -20.27 6.38
N ASP A 258 1.64 -20.59 7.15
CA ASP A 258 1.48 -21.87 7.84
C ASP A 258 -0.03 -22.19 7.97
N SER A 259 -0.49 -23.14 7.14
CA SER A 259 -1.89 -23.57 7.10
C SER A 259 -2.31 -24.43 8.28
N GLU A 260 -1.37 -25.01 9.03
CA GLU A 260 -1.69 -25.76 10.26
C GLU A 260 -2.02 -24.80 11.43
N VAL A 261 -1.58 -23.55 11.34
CA VAL A 261 -1.89 -22.50 12.33
C VAL A 261 -3.10 -21.67 11.91
N VAL A 262 -3.13 -21.15 10.68
CA VAL A 262 -4.29 -20.41 10.14
C VAL A 262 -4.49 -20.65 8.65
N THR A 263 -5.74 -20.65 8.21
CA THR A 263 -6.11 -20.50 6.79
C THR A 263 -6.63 -19.09 6.53
N VAL A 264 -6.60 -18.66 5.27
CA VAL A 264 -7.16 -17.38 4.85
C VAL A 264 -7.79 -17.53 3.48
N ASP A 265 -9.03 -17.09 3.34
CA ASP A 265 -9.72 -16.99 2.06
C ASP A 265 -10.39 -15.62 1.97
N LYS A 266 -10.07 -14.87 0.91
CA LYS A 266 -10.62 -13.52 0.67
C LYS A 266 -10.65 -12.61 1.91
N GLY A 267 -9.56 -12.62 2.67
CA GLY A 267 -9.40 -11.83 3.89
C GLY A 267 -10.06 -12.42 5.15
N LEU A 268 -10.85 -13.49 5.05
CA LEU A 268 -11.36 -14.23 6.19
C LEU A 268 -10.27 -15.16 6.74
N VAL A 269 -9.65 -14.78 7.84
CA VAL A 269 -8.65 -15.59 8.55
C VAL A 269 -9.35 -16.53 9.52
N THR A 270 -9.06 -17.83 9.43
CA THR A 270 -9.60 -18.86 10.33
C THR A 270 -8.46 -19.51 11.10
N ALA A 271 -8.55 -19.52 12.43
CA ALA A 271 -7.58 -20.20 13.28
C ALA A 271 -7.78 -21.72 13.26
N ILE A 272 -6.70 -22.47 13.05
CA ILE A 272 -6.70 -23.94 12.93
C ILE A 272 -5.99 -24.60 14.11
N GLY A 273 -4.88 -24.02 14.56
CA GLY A 273 -4.06 -24.61 15.61
C GLY A 273 -3.15 -23.61 16.30
N PRO A 274 -2.61 -23.95 17.49
CA PRO A 274 -1.78 -23.05 18.27
C PRO A 274 -0.45 -22.77 17.56
N GLY A 275 -0.05 -21.51 17.50
CA GLY A 275 1.18 -21.15 16.81
C GLY A 275 1.31 -19.66 16.48
N LYS A 276 2.46 -19.32 15.88
CA LYS A 276 2.72 -18.00 15.31
C LYS A 276 2.95 -18.15 13.84
N THR A 277 2.21 -17.40 13.04
CA THR A 277 2.37 -17.39 11.59
C THR A 277 2.14 -15.99 11.04
N LYS A 278 2.14 -15.86 9.71
CA LYS A 278 1.88 -14.62 9.00
C LYS A 278 0.85 -14.88 7.91
N VAL A 279 -0.05 -13.91 7.76
CA VAL A 279 -0.95 -13.82 6.60
C VAL A 279 -0.44 -12.71 5.69
N SER A 280 -0.33 -13.00 4.40
CA SER A 280 0.08 -12.04 3.39
C SER A 280 -1.07 -11.78 2.42
N VAL A 281 -1.21 -10.52 2.02
CA VAL A 281 -2.14 -10.08 0.98
C VAL A 281 -1.37 -9.36 -0.12
N THR A 282 -1.63 -9.74 -1.37
CA THR A 282 -1.00 -9.17 -2.56
C THR A 282 -2.06 -8.65 -3.52
N TYR A 283 -1.92 -7.39 -3.94
CA TYR A 283 -2.77 -6.76 -4.94
C TYR A 283 -1.95 -5.73 -5.72
N GLY A 284 -2.14 -5.64 -7.05
CA GLY A 284 -1.43 -4.68 -7.90
C GLY A 284 0.10 -4.72 -7.77
N GLY A 285 0.68 -5.92 -7.57
CA GLY A 285 2.11 -6.14 -7.40
C GLY A 285 2.69 -5.68 -6.04
N LYS A 286 1.88 -5.19 -5.10
CA LYS A 286 2.30 -4.87 -3.73
C LYS A 286 1.83 -5.94 -2.77
N THR A 287 2.65 -6.22 -1.76
CA THR A 287 2.35 -7.20 -0.72
C THR A 287 2.40 -6.55 0.65
N VAL A 288 1.41 -6.84 1.50
CA VAL A 288 1.40 -6.52 2.92
C VAL A 288 1.37 -7.83 3.70
N THR A 289 2.07 -7.88 4.82
CA THR A 289 2.14 -9.07 5.68
C THR A 289 1.78 -8.71 7.11
N LEU A 290 0.96 -9.55 7.73
CA LEU A 290 0.37 -9.39 9.05
C LEU A 290 0.76 -10.59 9.94
N PRO A 291 1.34 -10.37 11.13
CA PRO A 291 1.54 -11.45 12.09
C PRO A 291 0.21 -11.91 12.70
N VAL A 292 0.06 -13.23 12.83
CA VAL A 292 -1.07 -13.87 13.50
C VAL A 292 -0.55 -14.80 14.59
N GLU A 293 -1.16 -14.71 15.77
CA GLU A 293 -0.88 -15.59 16.92
C GLU A 293 -2.15 -16.31 17.33
N VAL A 294 -2.11 -17.63 17.41
CA VAL A 294 -3.24 -18.47 17.85
C VAL A 294 -2.84 -19.18 19.13
N ASP A 295 -3.65 -19.02 20.18
CA ASP A 295 -3.48 -19.71 21.48
C ASP A 295 -2.05 -19.67 22.06
N ILE A 296 -1.32 -18.58 21.81
CA ILE A 296 0.05 -18.42 22.32
C ILE A 296 0.04 -18.14 23.82
N ILE A 297 0.76 -18.95 24.58
CA ILE A 297 0.92 -18.76 26.02
C ILE A 297 1.85 -17.57 26.28
N SER A 298 1.35 -16.58 27.04
CA SER A 298 2.12 -15.43 27.51
C SER A 298 2.74 -15.66 28.89
N LYS A 299 2.06 -16.37 29.81
CA LYS A 299 2.55 -16.63 31.18
C LYS A 299 1.94 -17.90 31.77
N LEU A 300 2.69 -18.59 32.64
CA LEU A 300 2.14 -19.59 33.57
C LEU A 300 2.10 -19.03 34.99
N ALA A 301 1.06 -19.36 35.75
CA ALA A 301 0.92 -18.98 37.14
C ALA A 301 0.32 -20.13 37.95
N LEU A 302 0.90 -20.37 39.12
CA LEU A 302 0.33 -21.24 40.14
C LEU A 302 -0.53 -20.41 41.09
N ASP A 303 -1.55 -21.04 41.65
CA ASP A 303 -2.42 -20.46 42.69
C ASP A 303 -1.71 -20.29 44.03
N LYS A 304 -0.64 -21.05 44.27
CA LYS A 304 0.17 -21.02 45.50
C LYS A 304 1.61 -20.59 45.22
N LYS A 305 2.28 -20.10 46.27
CA LYS A 305 3.72 -19.74 46.24
C LYS A 305 4.62 -20.81 46.88
N VAL A 306 4.07 -21.55 47.84
CA VAL A 306 4.71 -22.66 48.56
C VAL A 306 3.60 -23.67 48.87
N VAL A 307 3.92 -24.96 48.82
CA VAL A 307 3.05 -26.05 49.24
C VAL A 307 3.60 -26.64 50.54
N TYR A 308 2.73 -26.79 51.54
CA TYR A 308 3.04 -27.53 52.76
C TYR A 308 2.21 -28.81 52.75
N VAL A 309 2.86 -29.97 52.74
CA VAL A 309 2.16 -31.26 52.67
C VAL A 309 2.86 -32.30 53.55
N HIS A 310 2.12 -32.89 54.48
CA HIS A 310 2.64 -33.94 55.36
C HIS A 310 2.67 -35.31 54.66
N PRO A 311 3.52 -36.24 55.11
CA PRO A 311 3.55 -37.60 54.58
C PRO A 311 2.16 -38.27 54.58
N GLY A 312 1.77 -38.86 53.46
CA GLY A 312 0.48 -39.52 53.26
C GLY A 312 -0.71 -38.56 53.08
N LYS A 313 -0.48 -37.24 53.06
CA LYS A 313 -1.49 -36.23 52.73
C LYS A 313 -1.25 -35.69 51.33
N THR A 314 -2.30 -35.11 50.77
CA THR A 314 -2.29 -34.56 49.41
C THR A 314 -2.73 -33.11 49.41
N GLU A 315 -2.19 -32.32 48.50
CA GLU A 315 -2.57 -30.94 48.26
C GLU A 315 -2.68 -30.68 46.76
N SER A 316 -3.78 -30.07 46.30
CA SER A 316 -3.95 -29.74 44.88
C SER A 316 -3.35 -28.37 44.54
N LEU A 317 -2.75 -28.28 43.35
CA LEU A 317 -2.31 -27.04 42.72
C LEU A 317 -3.19 -26.73 41.51
N LYS A 318 -3.39 -25.44 41.24
CA LYS A 318 -4.00 -24.97 40.00
C LYS A 318 -2.98 -24.20 39.17
N LEU A 319 -2.69 -24.71 37.98
CA LEU A 319 -1.84 -24.07 37.00
C LEU A 319 -2.68 -23.36 35.94
N THR A 320 -2.56 -22.04 35.88
CA THR A 320 -3.25 -21.20 34.90
C THR A 320 -2.27 -20.70 33.85
N ALA A 321 -2.57 -20.93 32.57
CA ALA A 321 -1.92 -20.30 31.43
C ALA A 321 -2.65 -19.01 31.08
N SER A 322 -1.95 -17.88 31.07
CA SER A 322 -2.41 -16.66 30.42
C SER A 322 -1.98 -16.70 28.96
N LEU A 323 -2.91 -16.45 28.05
CA LEU A 323 -2.68 -16.40 26.61
C LEU A 323 -2.31 -14.98 26.16
N SER A 324 -1.88 -14.82 24.92
CA SER A 324 -1.50 -13.53 24.34
C SER A 324 -2.69 -12.61 24.09
N ASN A 325 -3.91 -13.14 23.99
CA ASN A 325 -5.15 -12.36 23.94
C ASN A 325 -5.65 -11.90 25.33
N GLY A 326 -4.97 -12.30 26.42
CA GLY A 326 -5.34 -11.98 27.79
C GLY A 326 -6.20 -13.04 28.49
N ASP A 327 -6.73 -14.01 27.75
CA ASP A 327 -7.52 -15.09 28.33
C ASP A 327 -6.69 -15.95 29.28
N LYS A 328 -7.39 -16.58 30.21
CA LYS A 328 -6.81 -17.51 31.17
C LYS A 328 -7.42 -18.88 31.00
N VAL A 329 -6.58 -19.90 30.88
CA VAL A 329 -6.99 -21.30 30.72
C VAL A 329 -6.38 -22.12 31.85
N ASP A 330 -7.19 -22.97 32.46
CA ASP A 330 -6.70 -23.98 33.40
C ASP A 330 -6.00 -25.09 32.61
N VAL A 331 -4.73 -25.30 32.91
CA VAL A 331 -3.87 -26.25 32.20
C VAL A 331 -3.25 -27.26 33.18
N THR A 332 -3.81 -27.37 34.38
CA THR A 332 -3.30 -28.19 35.47
C THR A 332 -3.07 -29.64 35.05
N GLU A 333 -4.10 -30.29 34.49
CA GLU A 333 -4.02 -31.70 34.08
C GLU A 333 -3.24 -31.90 32.77
N LYS A 334 -3.12 -30.86 31.94
CA LYS A 334 -2.42 -30.91 30.65
C LYS A 334 -0.92 -30.64 30.76
N ALA A 335 -0.46 -30.18 31.93
CA ALA A 335 0.92 -29.83 32.15
C ALA A 335 1.75 -31.05 32.53
N GLU A 336 3.03 -31.01 32.14
CA GLU A 336 4.03 -31.96 32.59
C GLU A 336 4.53 -31.52 33.96
N TRP A 337 4.37 -32.39 34.96
CA TRP A 337 4.79 -32.12 36.34
C TRP A 337 5.97 -32.98 36.73
N THR A 338 6.95 -32.39 37.41
CA THR A 338 8.13 -33.08 37.91
C THR A 338 8.47 -32.61 39.32
N THR A 339 9.13 -33.48 40.09
CA THR A 339 9.64 -33.17 41.43
C THR A 339 11.17 -33.30 41.45
N SER A 340 11.85 -32.39 42.14
CA SER A 340 13.29 -32.49 42.34
C SER A 340 13.68 -33.55 43.38
N ASN A 341 12.74 -33.98 44.22
CA ASN A 341 12.99 -34.99 45.26
C ASN A 341 11.70 -35.79 45.55
N PRO A 342 11.52 -36.97 44.93
CA PRO A 342 10.34 -37.81 45.13
C PRO A 342 10.25 -38.44 46.52
N GLU A 343 11.36 -38.52 47.28
CA GLU A 343 11.32 -39.00 48.67
C GLU A 343 10.65 -38.00 49.62
N VAL A 344 10.53 -36.73 49.20
CA VAL A 344 9.85 -35.68 49.95
C VAL A 344 8.41 -35.50 49.46
N ALA A 345 8.23 -35.35 48.15
CA ALA A 345 6.91 -35.17 47.56
C ALA A 345 6.88 -35.62 46.09
N THR A 346 5.79 -36.29 45.70
CA THR A 346 5.45 -36.61 44.31
C THR A 346 4.34 -35.69 43.81
N VAL A 347 4.18 -35.59 42.49
CA VAL A 347 3.12 -34.79 41.88
C VAL A 347 2.59 -35.48 40.63
N GLU A 348 1.27 -35.56 40.51
CA GLU A 348 0.58 -36.13 39.35
C GLU A 348 -0.70 -35.33 39.07
N GLY A 349 -0.88 -34.87 37.84
CA GLY A 349 -2.06 -34.07 37.46
C GLY A 349 -2.28 -32.81 38.31
N GLY A 350 -1.21 -32.23 38.88
CA GLY A 350 -1.28 -31.10 39.81
C GLY A 350 -1.64 -31.46 41.26
N VAL A 351 -1.82 -32.75 41.59
CA VAL A 351 -1.99 -33.23 42.96
C VAL A 351 -0.64 -33.59 43.55
N VAL A 352 -0.23 -32.88 44.60
CA VAL A 352 1.03 -33.08 45.32
C VAL A 352 0.79 -34.03 46.47
N THR A 353 1.53 -35.14 46.54
CA THR A 353 1.48 -36.09 47.65
C THR A 353 2.75 -35.99 48.49
N GLY A 354 2.60 -35.77 49.80
CA GLY A 354 3.73 -35.79 50.72
C GLY A 354 4.21 -37.22 50.96
N VAL A 355 5.52 -37.45 50.86
CA VAL A 355 6.15 -38.78 51.01
C VAL A 355 7.02 -38.83 52.27
N GLY A 356 7.85 -37.82 52.50
CA GLY A 356 8.85 -37.82 53.57
C GLY A 356 9.34 -36.43 53.95
N ALA A 357 10.13 -36.33 55.01
CA ALA A 357 10.61 -35.04 55.53
C ALA A 357 11.53 -34.33 54.53
N GLY A 358 11.38 -33.02 54.39
CA GLY A 358 12.39 -32.18 53.73
C GLY A 358 11.79 -31.13 52.82
N LYS A 359 12.60 -30.71 51.84
CA LYS A 359 12.22 -29.72 50.83
C LYS A 359 12.37 -30.31 49.43
N ALA A 360 11.38 -30.07 48.59
CA ALA A 360 11.41 -30.37 47.17
C ALA A 360 11.03 -29.13 46.36
N LYS A 361 11.37 -29.12 45.07
CA LYS A 361 10.85 -28.16 44.10
C LYS A 361 10.03 -28.92 43.08
N LEU A 362 8.80 -28.49 42.87
CA LEU A 362 7.99 -28.96 41.76
C LEU A 362 8.15 -28.02 40.57
N THR A 363 8.26 -28.60 39.39
CA THR A 363 8.28 -27.86 38.13
C THR A 363 7.09 -28.29 37.29
N ALA A 364 6.28 -27.32 36.87
CA ALA A 364 5.20 -27.52 35.92
C ALA A 364 5.60 -26.91 34.58
N LYS A 365 5.48 -27.69 33.50
CA LYS A 365 5.80 -27.27 32.14
C LYS A 365 4.58 -27.41 31.23
N TYR A 366 4.25 -26.34 30.51
CA TYR A 366 3.15 -26.35 29.55
C TYR A 366 3.42 -25.35 28.41
N GLY A 367 3.20 -25.79 27.16
CA GLY A 367 3.45 -25.00 25.94
C GLY A 367 4.81 -24.29 25.90
N GLY A 368 5.88 -25.01 26.25
CA GLY A 368 7.26 -24.51 26.23
C GLY A 368 7.63 -23.57 27.38
N LYS A 369 6.71 -23.25 28.29
CA LYS A 369 6.98 -22.44 29.50
C LYS A 369 7.05 -23.30 30.74
N THR A 370 7.77 -22.82 31.74
CA THR A 370 7.95 -23.49 33.04
C THR A 370 7.65 -22.55 34.19
N VAL A 371 7.06 -23.08 35.25
CA VAL A 371 6.96 -22.42 36.56
C VAL A 371 7.35 -23.41 37.65
N THR A 372 7.98 -22.91 38.70
CA THR A 372 8.45 -23.73 39.83
C THR A 372 7.81 -23.29 41.12
N ILE A 373 7.56 -24.24 42.02
CA ILE A 373 7.06 -24.00 43.37
C ILE A 373 7.81 -24.86 44.38
N SER A 374 8.07 -24.29 45.55
CA SER A 374 8.68 -25.02 46.66
C SER A 374 7.62 -25.85 47.38
N VAL A 375 7.98 -27.10 47.69
CA VAL A 375 7.22 -27.98 48.58
C VAL A 375 8.04 -28.20 49.83
N GLU A 376 7.43 -27.98 50.99
CA GLU A 376 8.02 -28.30 52.28
C GLU A 376 7.15 -29.35 52.97
N SER A 377 7.78 -30.43 53.42
CA SER A 377 7.12 -31.50 54.16
C SER A 377 7.75 -31.62 55.54
N ALA A 378 6.93 -31.50 56.57
CA ALA A 378 7.35 -31.61 57.95
C ALA A 378 6.88 -32.93 58.56
N VAL A 379 7.81 -33.64 59.19
CA VAL A 379 7.54 -34.91 59.87
C VAL A 379 7.24 -34.66 61.34
N LEU A 380 6.37 -35.48 61.93
CA LEU A 380 6.09 -35.43 63.36
C LEU A 380 7.37 -35.67 64.17
N SER A 381 7.88 -34.60 64.78
CA SER A 381 9.09 -34.65 65.59
C SER A 381 8.77 -35.18 66.98
N LYS A 382 7.73 -34.63 67.62
CA LYS A 382 7.38 -34.89 69.01
C LYS A 382 5.87 -34.76 69.23
N LEU A 383 5.34 -35.56 70.14
CA LEU A 383 4.01 -35.36 70.71
C LEU A 383 4.15 -34.70 72.09
N GLU A 384 3.39 -33.65 72.33
CA GLU A 384 3.36 -32.92 73.60
C GLU A 384 1.95 -32.94 74.18
N ALA A 385 1.85 -33.10 75.50
CA ALA A 385 0.63 -32.79 76.24
C ALA A 385 0.75 -31.37 76.82
N ASP A 386 -0.37 -30.68 76.97
CA ASP A 386 -0.43 -29.33 77.57
C ASP A 386 0.06 -29.30 79.02
N THR A 387 -0.01 -30.42 79.72
CA THR A 387 0.65 -30.64 81.02
C THR A 387 1.31 -32.01 81.12
N LYS A 388 2.34 -32.13 81.96
CA LYS A 388 3.02 -33.39 82.27
C LYS A 388 2.43 -34.12 83.48
N GLN A 389 1.68 -33.41 84.33
CA GLN A 389 1.06 -33.98 85.51
C GLN A 389 -0.24 -33.28 85.89
N VAL A 390 -1.16 -34.03 86.47
CA VAL A 390 -2.45 -33.54 86.98
C VAL A 390 -2.68 -34.13 88.37
N THR A 391 -3.18 -33.31 89.30
CA THR A 391 -3.67 -33.77 90.60
C THR A 391 -5.15 -33.46 90.68
N LEU A 392 -5.97 -34.47 90.99
CA LEU A 392 -7.44 -34.39 91.03
C LEU A 392 -7.95 -34.95 92.36
N LYS A 393 -9.13 -34.51 92.79
CA LYS A 393 -9.91 -35.19 93.82
C LYS A 393 -10.77 -36.28 93.20
N GLU A 394 -11.17 -37.27 94.00
CA GLU A 394 -12.11 -38.30 93.55
C GLU A 394 -13.39 -37.68 92.96
N GLY A 395 -13.79 -38.10 91.74
CA GLY A 395 -14.92 -37.55 90.99
C GLY A 395 -14.62 -36.29 90.15
N GLU A 396 -13.46 -35.67 90.29
CA GLU A 396 -13.07 -34.49 89.50
C GLU A 396 -12.66 -34.89 88.07
N THR A 397 -12.95 -34.02 87.11
CA THR A 397 -12.56 -34.21 85.70
C THR A 397 -11.65 -33.11 85.20
N LYS A 398 -10.72 -33.44 84.29
CA LYS A 398 -9.83 -32.49 83.64
C LYS A 398 -9.64 -32.82 82.17
N GLU A 399 -9.77 -31.83 81.31
CA GLU A 399 -9.42 -31.94 79.89
C GLU A 399 -7.92 -31.70 79.70
N LEU A 400 -7.29 -32.56 78.91
CA LEU A 400 -5.94 -32.44 78.41
C LEU A 400 -5.96 -32.18 76.91
N LYS A 401 -4.95 -31.46 76.43
CA LYS A 401 -4.72 -31.25 75.00
C LYS A 401 -3.44 -31.92 74.55
N ALA A 402 -3.48 -32.56 73.39
CA ALA A 402 -2.31 -33.11 72.72
C ALA A 402 -1.93 -32.24 71.52
N SER A 403 -0.65 -31.91 71.41
CA SER A 403 -0.10 -31.14 70.29
C SER A 403 1.03 -31.90 69.61
N ALA A 404 0.88 -32.14 68.31
CA ALA A 404 1.91 -32.68 67.42
C ALA A 404 2.88 -31.56 67.02
N LEU A 405 4.14 -31.64 67.42
CA LEU A 405 5.22 -30.76 67.00
C LEU A 405 5.95 -31.38 65.81
N TYR A 406 5.99 -30.67 64.69
CA TYR A 406 6.63 -31.13 63.46
C TYR A 406 8.08 -30.61 63.35
N THR A 407 8.87 -31.19 62.45
CA THR A 407 10.28 -30.83 62.21
C THR A 407 10.47 -29.40 61.72
N ASP A 408 9.44 -28.79 61.13
CA ASP A 408 9.41 -27.38 60.73
C ASP A 408 9.02 -26.43 61.89
N LYS A 409 8.88 -26.97 63.11
CA LYS A 409 8.46 -26.29 64.35
C LYS A 409 6.99 -25.88 64.39
N THR A 410 6.19 -26.24 63.40
CA THR A 410 4.73 -26.06 63.48
C THR A 410 4.14 -27.00 64.52
N LYS A 411 3.02 -26.60 65.13
CA LYS A 411 2.25 -27.42 66.06
C LYS A 411 0.83 -27.60 65.50
N ALA A 412 0.34 -28.83 65.49
CA ALA A 412 -1.08 -29.12 65.27
C ALA A 412 -1.71 -29.64 66.56
N ASP A 413 -2.92 -29.17 66.89
CA ASP A 413 -3.76 -29.82 67.91
C ASP A 413 -4.23 -31.16 67.34
N VAL A 414 -3.96 -32.23 68.09
CA VAL A 414 -4.30 -33.61 67.73
C VAL A 414 -5.08 -34.29 68.84
N THR A 415 -5.74 -33.50 69.71
CA THR A 415 -6.41 -34.00 70.92
C THR A 415 -7.48 -35.04 70.61
N LEU A 416 -8.22 -34.86 69.51
CA LEU A 416 -9.31 -35.77 69.12
C LEU A 416 -8.83 -36.92 68.24
N GLU A 417 -7.73 -36.72 67.51
CA GLU A 417 -7.11 -37.70 66.62
C GLU A 417 -6.12 -38.63 67.32
N ALA A 418 -5.68 -38.28 68.54
CA ALA A 418 -4.77 -39.08 69.32
C ALA A 418 -5.49 -40.18 70.11
N ASP A 419 -4.81 -41.31 70.29
CA ASP A 419 -5.28 -42.42 71.11
C ASP A 419 -4.90 -42.16 72.58
N TRP A 420 -5.91 -42.11 73.46
CA TRP A 420 -5.74 -41.90 74.89
C TRP A 420 -5.98 -43.19 75.67
N THR A 421 -5.08 -43.56 76.58
CA THR A 421 -5.20 -44.77 77.39
C THR A 421 -4.74 -44.52 78.82
N SER A 422 -5.55 -44.88 79.82
CA SER A 422 -5.11 -44.90 81.22
C SER A 422 -4.47 -46.24 81.57
N VAL A 423 -3.27 -46.20 82.14
CA VAL A 423 -2.54 -47.40 82.58
C VAL A 423 -3.30 -48.14 83.69
N ASN A 424 -3.99 -47.40 84.57
CA ASN A 424 -4.81 -47.96 85.62
C ASN A 424 -6.16 -47.23 85.71
N GLN A 425 -7.16 -47.81 85.05
CA GLN A 425 -8.53 -47.29 85.01
C GLN A 425 -9.22 -47.28 86.39
N LYS A 426 -8.73 -48.05 87.37
CA LYS A 426 -9.26 -48.01 88.76
C LYS A 426 -8.87 -46.72 89.49
N VAL A 427 -7.85 -46.01 89.02
CA VAL A 427 -7.37 -44.75 89.60
C VAL A 427 -7.94 -43.56 88.80
N ALA A 428 -7.87 -43.59 87.47
CA ALA A 428 -8.48 -42.59 86.61
C ALA A 428 -8.82 -43.17 85.23
N THR A 429 -9.94 -42.77 84.62
CA THR A 429 -10.29 -43.09 83.23
C THR A 429 -9.98 -41.90 82.31
N VAL A 430 -9.84 -42.16 81.01
CA VAL A 430 -9.62 -41.11 80.00
C VAL A 430 -10.39 -41.46 78.72
N GLU A 431 -11.05 -40.46 78.14
CA GLU A 431 -11.76 -40.57 76.87
C GLU A 431 -11.67 -39.23 76.12
N GLY A 432 -11.16 -39.23 74.88
CA GLY A 432 -11.06 -38.02 74.05
C GLY A 432 -10.31 -36.85 74.72
N GLY A 433 -9.25 -37.14 75.49
CA GLY A 433 -8.50 -36.14 76.27
C GLY A 433 -9.12 -35.73 77.61
N LYS A 434 -10.35 -36.18 77.94
CA LYS A 434 -10.99 -35.90 79.23
C LYS A 434 -10.66 -36.99 80.25
N ILE A 435 -9.94 -36.64 81.30
CA ILE A 435 -9.64 -37.50 82.44
C ILE A 435 -10.75 -37.40 83.49
N THR A 436 -11.16 -38.53 84.06
CA THR A 436 -12.06 -38.61 85.23
C THR A 436 -11.37 -39.36 86.37
N ALA A 437 -11.24 -38.73 87.53
CA ALA A 437 -10.63 -39.33 88.72
C ALA A 437 -11.58 -40.33 89.39
N VAL A 438 -11.11 -41.56 89.59
CA VAL A 438 -11.95 -42.68 90.10
C VAL A 438 -11.66 -43.00 91.56
N LYS A 439 -10.39 -43.09 91.96
CA LYS A 439 -10.01 -43.45 93.33
C LYS A 439 -8.59 -42.99 93.65
N ALA A 440 -8.35 -42.67 94.91
CA ALA A 440 -7.03 -42.27 95.41
C ALA A 440 -5.91 -43.22 94.94
N GLY A 441 -4.84 -42.66 94.36
CA GLY A 441 -3.75 -43.41 93.75
C GLY A 441 -2.98 -42.61 92.72
N ARG A 442 -2.00 -43.26 92.07
CA ARG A 442 -1.25 -42.68 90.95
C ARG A 442 -1.37 -43.59 89.73
N THR A 443 -1.63 -43.00 88.57
CA THR A 443 -1.67 -43.67 87.27
C THR A 443 -1.04 -42.76 86.22
N ASN A 444 -0.74 -43.29 85.04
CA ASN A 444 -0.34 -42.51 83.88
C ASN A 444 -1.45 -42.57 82.82
N VAL A 445 -1.67 -41.45 82.15
CA VAL A 445 -2.42 -41.39 80.90
C VAL A 445 -1.41 -41.32 79.76
N ILE A 446 -1.44 -42.33 78.90
CA ILE A 446 -0.61 -42.45 77.70
C ILE A 446 -1.40 -41.88 76.54
N VAL A 447 -0.76 -40.99 75.78
CA VAL A 447 -1.29 -40.39 74.55
C VAL A 447 -0.40 -40.85 73.41
N THR A 448 -0.98 -41.44 72.37
CA THR A 448 -0.27 -41.92 71.18
C THR A 448 -0.81 -41.24 69.93
N TYR A 449 0.07 -40.75 69.08
CA TYR A 449 -0.31 -40.17 67.78
C TYR A 449 0.79 -40.43 66.76
N ASN A 450 0.46 -41.06 65.63
CA ASN A 450 1.38 -41.43 64.55
C ASN A 450 2.71 -42.04 65.06
N GLY A 451 2.62 -42.98 66.02
CA GLY A 451 3.77 -43.69 66.59
C GLY A 451 4.59 -42.92 67.62
N LYS A 452 4.27 -41.64 67.91
CA LYS A 452 4.86 -40.89 69.03
C LYS A 452 3.99 -41.00 70.27
N ILE A 453 4.62 -41.05 71.44
CA ILE A 453 3.97 -41.24 72.72
C ILE A 453 4.35 -40.10 73.67
N VAL A 454 3.38 -39.60 74.44
CA VAL A 454 3.61 -38.76 75.62
C VAL A 454 2.81 -39.32 76.79
N SER A 455 3.38 -39.24 78.00
CA SER A 455 2.76 -39.74 79.23
C SER A 455 2.49 -38.57 80.17
N VAL A 456 1.28 -38.52 80.72
CA VAL A 456 0.85 -37.54 81.73
C VAL A 456 0.58 -38.26 83.05
N SER A 457 1.27 -37.85 84.11
CA SER A 457 1.08 -38.44 85.44
C SER A 457 -0.19 -37.91 86.10
N VAL A 458 -1.06 -38.81 86.56
CA VAL A 458 -2.32 -38.46 87.22
C VAL A 458 -2.28 -38.95 88.66
N THR A 459 -2.39 -38.03 89.60
CA THR A 459 -2.51 -38.32 91.03
C THR A 459 -3.91 -37.99 91.52
N VAL A 460 -4.62 -38.97 92.06
CA VAL A 460 -5.90 -38.77 92.73
C VAL A 460 -5.67 -38.77 94.23
N LYS A 461 -6.11 -37.72 94.91
CA LYS A 461 -5.95 -37.52 96.36
C LYS A 461 -7.25 -37.75 97.12
#